data_AF-A0A4Q4WAK2-F1
#
_entry.id   AF-A0A4Q4WAK2-F1
#
_cell.length_a   1.000
_cell.length_b   1.000
_cell.length_c   1.000
_cell.angle_alpha   90.00
_cell.angle_beta   90.00
_cell.angle_gamma   90.00
#
_symmetry.space_group_name_H-M   'P 1'
#
loop_
_entity.id
_entity.type
_entity.pdbx_description
1 polymer ?
#
loop_
_entity_poly.entity_id
_entity_poly.type
_entity_poly.pdbx_seq_one_letter_code
_entity_poly.pdbx_strand_id
1 'polypeptide(L)'
;MQHHKDLIRFTTFKALKIQHTCCKPFPGGFRRPSYDVEEIQEIEEEQAALLEILEGLVKEFEEKVLDILEQETTETLAALGEFWTGYWCHRMEEVLDDLNSATISDEERFAAERIGVRWDDGPDYESDEEEKRDIKYWYRRMDEIA
;
A
#
# COMPACT_ATOMS: atom_id res chain seq x y z
N MET A 1 -11.29 10.92 -13.32
CA MET A 1 -9.84 10.72 -13.52
C MET A 1 -9.03 11.00 -12.26
N GLN A 2 -9.10 12.19 -11.66
CA GLN A 2 -8.34 12.52 -10.44
C GLN A 2 -8.59 11.53 -9.27
N HIS A 3 -9.86 11.17 -9.03
CA HIS A 3 -10.21 10.22 -7.97
C HIS A 3 -9.57 8.83 -8.12
N HIS A 4 -9.34 8.36 -9.36
CA HIS A 4 -8.67 7.07 -9.58
C HIS A 4 -7.18 7.15 -9.27
N LYS A 5 -6.52 8.26 -9.67
CA LYS A 5 -5.12 8.53 -9.34
C LYS A 5 -4.91 8.62 -7.84
N ASP A 6 -5.78 9.36 -7.15
CA ASP A 6 -5.74 9.50 -5.70
C ASP A 6 -5.93 8.14 -5.01
N LEU A 7 -6.84 7.30 -5.51
CA LEU A 7 -7.08 5.95 -4.97
C LEU A 7 -5.88 5.02 -5.20
N ILE A 8 -5.29 5.00 -6.40
CA ILE A 8 -4.07 4.25 -6.71
C ILE A 8 -2.95 4.65 -5.75
N ARG A 9 -2.70 5.95 -5.61
CA ARG A 9 -1.64 6.46 -4.76
C ARG A 9 -1.89 6.12 -3.29
N PHE A 10 -3.10 6.34 -2.80
CA PHE A 10 -3.45 6.04 -1.41
C PHE A 10 -3.32 4.55 -1.08
N THR A 11 -3.92 3.69 -1.90
CA THR A 11 -3.94 2.24 -1.65
C THR A 11 -2.52 1.65 -1.74
N THR A 12 -1.74 2.07 -2.74
CA THR A 12 -0.34 1.63 -2.92
C THR A 12 0.55 2.11 -1.78
N PHE A 13 0.43 3.38 -1.38
CA PHE A 13 1.15 3.93 -0.22
C PHE A 13 0.87 3.13 1.06
N LYS A 14 -0.41 2.79 1.29
CA LYS A 14 -0.83 1.98 2.43
C LYS A 14 -0.27 0.57 2.38
N ALA A 15 -0.29 -0.08 1.21
CA ALA A 15 0.21 -1.43 1.04
C ALA A 15 1.72 -1.52 1.28
N LEU A 16 2.50 -0.52 0.85
CA LEU A 16 3.94 -0.40 1.14
C LEU A 16 4.25 -0.03 2.60
N LYS A 17 3.24 0.19 3.44
CA LYS A 17 3.37 0.58 4.86
C LYS A 17 4.25 1.82 5.09
N ILE A 18 4.29 2.74 4.12
CA ILE A 18 5.07 3.98 4.22
C ILE A 18 4.49 4.85 5.35
N GLN A 19 5.38 5.47 6.12
CA GLN A 19 5.00 6.23 7.29
C GLN A 19 4.47 7.60 6.88
N HIS A 20 3.34 8.01 7.47
CA HIS A 20 2.83 9.36 7.25
C HIS A 20 3.61 10.37 8.08
N THR A 21 4.37 11.24 7.44
CA THR A 21 4.97 12.45 8.03
C THR A 21 4.06 13.68 7.91
N CYS A 22 3.14 13.67 6.93
CA CYS A 22 2.34 14.83 6.54
C CYS A 22 1.02 15.03 7.33
N CYS A 23 0.59 14.05 8.13
CA CYS A 23 -0.72 14.08 8.78
C CYS A 23 -0.63 14.59 10.22
N LYS A 24 -1.30 15.71 10.51
CA LYS A 24 -1.48 16.14 11.90
C LYS A 24 -2.32 15.12 12.67
N PRO A 25 -2.07 14.91 13.98
CA PRO A 25 -2.92 14.07 14.81
C PRO A 25 -4.36 14.62 14.77
N PHE A 26 -5.33 13.78 14.41
CA PHE A 26 -6.74 14.15 14.45
C PHE A 26 -7.19 14.35 15.91
N PRO A 27 -7.99 15.38 16.23
CA PRO A 27 -8.58 15.50 17.56
C PRO A 27 -9.53 14.31 17.81
N GLY A 28 -9.17 13.41 18.73
CA GLY A 28 -10.01 12.27 19.13
C GLY A 28 -9.84 10.97 18.34
N GLY A 29 -8.90 10.88 17.39
CA GLY A 29 -8.54 9.65 16.68
C GLY A 29 -7.31 8.94 17.25
N PHE A 30 -7.03 7.72 16.76
CA PHE A 30 -5.81 6.96 17.07
C PHE A 30 -4.59 7.89 17.02
N ARG A 31 -3.82 7.93 18.12
CA ARG A 31 -2.65 8.80 18.28
C ARG A 31 -1.65 8.51 17.14
N ARG A 32 -1.65 9.35 16.10
CA ARG A 32 -0.52 9.41 15.18
C ARG A 32 0.63 10.10 15.92
N PRO A 33 1.87 9.61 15.81
CA PRO A 33 3.01 10.32 16.34
C PRO A 33 3.08 11.72 15.70
N SER A 34 3.37 12.72 16.53
CA SER A 34 3.71 14.05 16.03
C SER A 34 5.21 14.06 15.87
N TYR A 35 5.68 14.10 14.63
CA TYR A 35 7.11 14.21 14.33
C TYR A 35 7.50 15.67 14.30
N ASP A 36 8.67 15.99 14.85
CA ASP A 36 9.33 17.27 14.57
C ASP A 36 10.01 17.26 13.20
N VAL A 37 10.62 18.38 12.81
CA VAL A 37 11.21 18.54 11.47
C VAL A 37 12.41 17.62 11.27
N GLU A 38 13.18 17.35 12.32
CA GLU A 38 14.37 16.48 12.26
C GLU A 38 13.94 15.03 12.13
N GLU A 39 12.96 14.60 12.93
CA GLU A 39 12.35 13.27 12.84
C GLU A 39 11.70 13.03 11.47
N ILE A 40 11.00 14.03 10.91
CA ILE A 40 10.43 13.92 9.56
C ILE A 40 11.53 13.69 8.53
N GLN A 41 12.62 14.45 8.60
CA GLN A 41 13.73 14.32 7.67
C GLN A 41 14.38 12.93 7.76
N GLU A 42 14.61 12.42 8.97
CA GLU A 42 15.16 11.08 9.19
C GLU A 42 14.23 10.00 8.59
N ILE A 43 12.92 10.08 8.84
CA ILE A 43 11.95 9.15 8.27
C ILE A 43 11.95 9.22 6.73
N GLU A 44 11.99 10.42 6.17
CA GLU A 44 11.98 10.62 4.72
C GLU A 44 13.25 10.08 4.05
N GLU A 45 14.41 10.23 4.70
CA GLU A 45 15.67 9.65 4.25
C GLU A 45 15.67 8.13 4.34
N GLU A 46 15.22 7.56 5.47
CA GLU A 46 15.10 6.11 5.67
C GLU A 46 14.14 5.47 4.66
N GLN A 47 13.04 6.16 4.32
CA GLN A 47 12.01 5.64 3.42
C GLN A 47 12.16 6.11 1.97
N ALA A 48 13.25 6.79 1.62
CA ALA A 48 13.46 7.32 0.27
C ALA A 48 13.36 6.24 -0.82
N ALA A 49 13.93 5.06 -0.58
CA ALA A 49 13.83 3.93 -1.51
C ALA A 49 12.39 3.42 -1.67
N LEU A 50 11.61 3.35 -0.58
CA LEU A 50 10.20 2.97 -0.65
C LEU A 50 9.35 4.02 -1.37
N LEU A 51 9.68 5.30 -1.22
CA LEU A 51 9.04 6.38 -1.96
C LEU A 51 9.33 6.31 -3.46
N GLU A 52 10.55 5.96 -3.86
CA GLU A 52 10.89 5.74 -5.27
C GLU A 52 10.08 4.56 -5.86
N ILE A 53 9.98 3.45 -5.13
CA ILE A 53 9.15 2.29 -5.51
C ILE A 53 7.69 2.70 -5.65
N LEU A 54 7.16 3.49 -4.70
CA LEU A 54 5.80 4.02 -4.76
C LEU A 54 5.56 4.81 -6.04
N GLU A 55 6.43 5.75 -6.40
CA GLU A 55 6.24 6.56 -7.61
C GLU A 55 6.27 5.72 -8.88
N GLY A 56 7.14 4.71 -8.94
CA GLY A 56 7.19 3.75 -10.04
C GLY A 56 5.88 2.98 -10.19
N LEU A 57 5.37 2.43 -9.09
CA LEU A 57 4.12 1.67 -9.06
C LEU A 57 2.90 2.54 -9.37
N VAL A 58 2.81 3.73 -8.79
CA VAL A 58 1.71 4.66 -9.05
C VAL A 58 1.65 5.01 -10.52
N LYS A 59 2.80 5.30 -11.15
CA LYS A 59 2.85 5.57 -12.58
C LYS A 59 2.36 4.38 -13.41
N GLU A 60 2.87 3.18 -13.13
CA GLU A 60 2.47 1.93 -13.82
C GLU A 60 0.96 1.67 -13.71
N PHE A 61 0.42 1.79 -12.49
CA PHE A 61 -1.00 1.57 -12.21
C PHE A 61 -1.89 2.66 -12.81
N GLU A 62 -1.46 3.91 -12.77
CA GLU A 62 -2.18 5.01 -13.42
C GLU A 62 -2.27 4.80 -14.93
N GLU A 63 -1.19 4.40 -15.59
CA GLU A 63 -1.17 4.09 -17.02
C GLU A 63 -2.20 3.00 -17.34
N LYS A 64 -2.23 1.90 -16.58
CA LYS A 64 -3.22 0.83 -16.79
C LYS A 64 -4.66 1.26 -16.58
N VAL A 65 -4.92 2.05 -15.54
CA VAL A 65 -6.28 2.52 -15.28
C VAL A 65 -6.72 3.53 -16.34
N LEU A 66 -5.82 4.36 -16.86
CA LEU A 66 -6.11 5.23 -17.99
C LEU A 66 -6.45 4.41 -19.25
N ASP A 67 -5.66 3.38 -19.57
CA ASP A 67 -5.94 2.49 -20.70
C ASP A 67 -7.33 1.82 -20.59
N ILE A 68 -7.76 1.45 -19.39
CA ILE A 68 -9.11 0.89 -19.15
C ILE A 68 -10.20 1.95 -19.36
N LEU A 69 -9.99 3.16 -18.86
CA LEU A 69 -10.97 4.24 -18.95
C LEU A 69 -11.11 4.77 -20.39
N GLU A 70 -10.02 4.79 -21.17
CA GLU A 70 -10.02 5.28 -22.55
C GLU A 70 -10.72 4.33 -23.54
N GLN A 71 -10.81 3.03 -23.22
CA GLN A 71 -11.52 2.07 -24.08
C GLN A 71 -13.04 2.29 -24.10
N GLU A 72 -13.59 3.06 -23.14
CA GLU A 72 -14.99 3.53 -23.07
C GLU A 72 -16.04 2.45 -23.40
N THR A 73 -15.83 1.23 -22.88
CA THR A 73 -16.72 0.08 -23.10
C THR A 73 -17.75 -0.09 -21.98
N THR A 74 -18.82 -0.83 -22.25
CA THR A 74 -19.80 -1.24 -21.23
C THR A 74 -19.21 -2.10 -20.11
N GLU A 75 -17.97 -2.57 -20.26
CA GLU A 75 -17.27 -3.45 -19.32
C GLU A 75 -16.25 -2.71 -18.45
N THR A 76 -16.15 -1.38 -18.56
CA THR A 76 -15.19 -0.54 -17.82
C THR A 76 -15.16 -0.85 -16.31
N LEU A 77 -16.32 -1.02 -15.67
CA LEU A 77 -16.37 -1.35 -14.23
C LEU A 77 -15.85 -2.77 -13.91
N ALA A 78 -16.08 -3.74 -14.79
CA ALA A 78 -15.56 -5.09 -14.61
C ALA A 78 -14.03 -5.09 -14.77
N ALA A 79 -13.52 -4.39 -15.78
CA ALA A 79 -12.08 -4.24 -16.01
C ALA A 79 -11.37 -3.50 -14.86
N LEU A 80 -11.98 -2.45 -14.28
CA LEU A 80 -11.47 -1.81 -13.07
C LEU A 80 -11.49 -2.78 -11.86
N GLY A 81 -12.51 -3.62 -11.75
CA GLY A 81 -12.58 -4.68 -10.75
C GLY A 81 -11.41 -5.65 -10.88
N GLU A 82 -11.17 -6.17 -12.08
CA GLU A 82 -10.05 -7.09 -12.40
C GLU A 82 -8.69 -6.44 -12.20
N PHE A 83 -8.56 -5.14 -12.49
CA PHE A 83 -7.35 -4.39 -12.17
C PHE A 83 -7.06 -4.44 -10.66
N TRP A 84 -8.05 -4.12 -9.81
CA TRP A 84 -7.83 -4.07 -8.37
C TRP A 84 -7.65 -5.45 -7.74
N THR A 85 -8.48 -6.42 -8.11
CA THR A 85 -8.48 -7.74 -7.47
C THR A 85 -7.45 -8.69 -8.06
N GLY A 86 -7.00 -8.45 -9.29
CA GLY A 86 -6.01 -9.26 -9.99
C GLY A 86 -4.69 -8.53 -10.11
N TYR A 87 -4.60 -7.59 -11.06
CA TYR A 87 -3.31 -7.00 -11.45
C TYR A 87 -2.60 -6.30 -10.29
N TRP A 88 -3.29 -5.39 -9.61
CA TRP A 88 -2.72 -4.62 -8.51
C TRP A 88 -2.31 -5.55 -7.36
N CYS A 89 -3.16 -6.51 -6.97
CA CYS A 89 -2.84 -7.49 -5.93
C CYS A 89 -1.57 -8.28 -6.24
N HIS A 90 -1.50 -8.91 -7.42
CA HIS A 90 -0.33 -9.72 -7.80
C HIS A 90 0.94 -8.87 -7.90
N ARG A 91 0.85 -7.67 -8.48
CA ARG A 91 2.02 -6.79 -8.61
C ARG A 91 2.52 -6.32 -7.25
N MET A 92 1.62 -6.04 -6.32
CA MET A 92 2.00 -5.68 -4.95
C MET A 92 2.61 -6.86 -4.19
N GLU A 93 2.10 -8.08 -4.37
CA GLU A 93 2.68 -9.29 -3.79
C GLU A 93 4.13 -9.49 -4.25
N GLU A 94 4.39 -9.40 -5.57
CA GLU A 94 5.75 -9.49 -6.13
C GLU A 94 6.69 -8.45 -5.50
N VAL A 95 6.28 -7.19 -5.42
CA VAL A 95 7.13 -6.13 -4.86
C VAL A 95 7.38 -6.32 -3.37
N LEU A 96 6.36 -6.75 -2.61
CA LEU A 96 6.51 -7.02 -1.19
C LEU A 96 7.42 -8.22 -0.93
N ASP A 97 7.35 -9.25 -1.77
CA ASP A 97 8.26 -10.40 -1.71
C ASP A 97 9.70 -10.02 -2.07
N ASP A 98 9.90 -9.17 -3.08
CA ASP A 98 11.23 -8.64 -3.41
C ASP A 98 11.81 -7.80 -2.25
N LEU A 99 10.99 -6.97 -1.61
CA LEU A 99 11.39 -6.18 -0.45
C LEU A 99 11.72 -7.08 0.76
N ASN A 100 10.91 -8.09 1.03
CA ASN A 100 11.12 -9.01 2.15
C ASN A 100 12.32 -9.94 1.92
N SER A 101 12.53 -10.43 0.70
CA SER A 101 13.67 -11.30 0.36
C SER A 101 15.01 -10.57 0.35
N ALA A 102 15.00 -9.25 0.09
CA ALA A 102 16.16 -8.39 0.27
C ALA A 102 16.51 -8.17 1.77
N THR A 103 15.63 -8.57 2.69
CA THR A 103 15.74 -8.26 4.11
C THR A 103 16.33 -9.45 4.87
N ILE A 104 17.63 -9.34 5.16
CA ILE A 104 18.47 -10.18 6.04
C ILE A 104 19.01 -11.45 5.38
N SER A 105 20.33 -11.48 5.17
CA SER A 105 21.06 -12.68 4.75
C SER A 105 21.01 -13.79 5.81
N ASP A 106 21.20 -15.05 5.41
CA ASP A 106 21.27 -16.18 6.35
C ASP A 106 22.31 -15.97 7.46
N GLU A 107 23.45 -15.34 7.14
CA GLU A 107 24.47 -14.95 8.12
C GLU A 107 23.95 -13.94 9.15
N GLU A 108 23.28 -12.88 8.70
CA GLU A 108 22.70 -11.86 9.59
C GLU A 108 21.56 -12.45 10.43
N ARG A 109 20.75 -13.33 9.82
CA ARG A 109 19.68 -14.06 10.50
C ARG A 109 20.26 -14.91 11.63
N PHE A 110 21.30 -15.69 11.34
CA PHE A 110 21.97 -16.52 12.33
C PHE A 110 22.68 -15.70 13.41
N ALA A 111 23.29 -14.57 13.05
CA ALA A 111 23.92 -13.68 14.01
C ALA A 111 22.88 -13.07 14.98
N ALA A 112 21.71 -12.69 14.49
CA ALA A 112 20.60 -12.21 15.30
C ALA A 112 20.05 -13.31 16.23
N GLU A 113 19.90 -14.55 15.74
CA GLU A 113 19.49 -15.69 16.58
C GLU A 113 20.49 -15.97 17.71
N ARG A 114 21.80 -15.83 17.44
CA ARG A 114 22.85 -16.02 18.45
C ARG A 114 22.79 -15.01 19.59
N ILE A 115 22.26 -13.81 19.36
CA ILE A 115 22.02 -12.82 20.41
C ILE A 115 20.61 -12.93 21.02
N GLY A 116 19.85 -13.95 20.64
CA GLY A 116 18.55 -14.31 21.22
C GLY A 116 17.34 -13.75 20.49
N VAL A 117 17.50 -13.18 19.29
CA VAL A 117 16.36 -12.77 18.44
C VAL A 117 15.62 -14.02 17.96
N ARG A 118 14.29 -14.03 18.08
CA ARG A 118 13.42 -15.06 17.52
C ARG A 118 12.55 -14.43 16.44
N TRP A 119 12.45 -15.09 15.31
CA TRP A 119 11.59 -14.69 14.21
C TRP A 119 10.15 -15.10 14.53
N ASP A 120 9.22 -14.18 14.35
CA ASP A 120 7.79 -14.44 14.40
C ASP A 120 7.33 -14.67 12.96
N ASP A 121 6.87 -15.88 12.64
CA ASP A 121 6.41 -16.23 11.29
C ASP A 121 5.04 -15.61 10.96
N GLY A 122 4.52 -14.78 11.87
CA GLY A 122 3.24 -14.08 11.74
C GLY A 122 2.06 -14.98 12.13
N PRO A 123 0.97 -14.41 12.68
CA PRO A 123 -0.25 -15.17 12.89
C PRO A 123 -0.93 -15.47 11.55
N ASP A 124 -1.36 -16.72 11.35
CA ASP A 124 -2.30 -17.10 10.28
C ASP A 124 -3.60 -16.30 10.47
N TYR A 125 -3.77 -15.24 9.69
CA TYR A 125 -5.02 -14.50 9.62
C TYR A 125 -6.00 -15.33 8.77
N GLU A 126 -6.79 -16.21 9.38
CA GLU A 126 -8.06 -16.61 8.77
C GLU A 126 -8.91 -15.34 8.62
N SER A 127 -9.00 -14.83 7.40
CA SER A 127 -9.55 -13.50 7.15
C SER A 127 -11.09 -13.55 7.19
N ASP A 128 -11.70 -12.87 8.16
CA ASP A 128 -13.12 -12.51 8.19
C ASP A 128 -13.45 -11.42 7.12
N GLU A 129 -12.99 -11.63 5.88
CA GLU A 129 -12.97 -10.67 4.76
C GLU A 129 -14.04 -10.96 3.69
N GLU A 130 -15.15 -11.63 4.01
CA GLU A 130 -16.18 -11.88 2.97
C GLU A 130 -16.98 -10.61 2.63
N GLU A 131 -17.14 -9.67 3.56
CA GLU A 131 -18.01 -8.49 3.36
C GLU A 131 -17.28 -7.27 2.76
N LYS A 132 -15.95 -7.19 2.85
CA LYS A 132 -15.13 -6.05 2.38
C LYS A 132 -14.61 -6.19 0.94
N ARG A 133 -14.77 -7.38 0.33
CA ARG A 133 -14.37 -7.65 -1.06
C ARG A 133 -15.29 -7.03 -2.09
N ASP A 134 -16.48 -6.57 -1.70
CA ASP A 134 -17.39 -5.90 -2.63
C ASP A 134 -16.91 -4.47 -2.91
N ILE A 135 -16.27 -4.26 -4.06
CA ILE A 135 -15.82 -2.95 -4.52
C ILE A 135 -16.96 -1.90 -4.57
N LYS A 136 -18.22 -2.34 -4.72
CA LYS A 136 -19.39 -1.45 -4.68
C LYS A 136 -19.62 -0.85 -3.30
N TYR A 137 -19.21 -1.53 -2.23
CA TYR A 137 -19.23 -0.98 -0.87
C TYR A 137 -18.35 0.27 -0.78
N TRP A 138 -17.11 0.16 -1.28
CA TRP A 138 -16.16 1.27 -1.26
C TRP A 138 -16.58 2.42 -2.17
N TYR A 139 -17.11 2.15 -3.38
CA TYR A 139 -17.63 3.20 -4.26
C TYR A 139 -18.81 3.97 -3.66
N ARG A 140 -19.79 3.27 -3.07
CA ARG A 140 -20.95 3.91 -2.41
C ARG A 140 -20.55 4.74 -1.19
N ARG A 141 -19.55 4.30 -0.43
CA ARG A 141 -19.05 5.03 0.75
C ARG A 141 -18.33 6.34 0.36
N MET A 142 -17.70 6.37 -0.82
CA MET A 142 -17.02 7.57 -1.32
C MET A 142 -18.00 8.65 -1.80
N ASP A 143 -19.13 8.26 -2.40
CA ASP A 143 -20.17 9.21 -2.84
C ASP A 143 -20.88 9.93 -1.68
N GLU A 144 -20.81 9.40 -0.46
CA GLU A 144 -21.40 10.01 0.75
C GLU A 144 -20.55 11.14 1.36
N ILE A 145 -19.32 11.34 0.88
CA ILE A 145 -18.38 12.34 1.41
C ILE A 145 -18.30 13.58 0.47
N ALA A 146 -19.04 13.59 -0.64
CA ALA A 146 -19.20 14.72 -1.57
C ALA A 146 -20.39 15.63 -1.17
#